data_AF-A0A523UL21-F1
#
_entry.id   AF-A0A523UL21-F1
#
_cell.length_a   1.000
_cell.length_b   1.000
_cell.length_c   1.000
_cell.angle_alpha   90.00
_cell.angle_beta   90.00
_cell.angle_gamma   90.00
#
_symmetry.space_group_name_H-M   'P 1'
#
loop_
_entity.id
_entity.type
_entity.pdbx_description
1 polymer ?
#
loop_
_entity_poly.entity_id
_entity_poly.type
_entity_poly.pdbx_seq_one_letter_code
_entity_poly.pdbx_strand_id
1 'polypeptide(L)'
;MKISEDVWNFYQQHLGYSDEEMKKFRENPRNEDVISKAPALMNKTIVIEIVDSHGCNSQHKVGDKFYFDGAGNILTKLCPKRICFGALHSMPTLIYAAQELFYAGVDPNEMRFKRIGCVDVGVNCGGWGHIVMELRVEERKKE
;
A
#
# COMPACT_ATOMS: atom_id res chain seq x y z
N MET A 1 10.57 4.91 21.29
CA MET A 1 10.35 3.90 22.35
C MET A 1 11.32 2.78 22.06
N LYS A 2 12.10 2.30 23.04
CA LYS A 2 13.10 1.25 22.77
C LYS A 2 12.37 -0.05 22.43
N ILE A 3 12.66 -0.63 21.27
CA ILE A 3 12.06 -1.91 20.85
C ILE A 3 12.54 -3.01 21.80
N SER A 4 11.63 -3.85 22.28
CA SER A 4 11.98 -4.97 23.16
C SER A 4 12.72 -6.07 22.39
N GLU A 5 13.58 -6.83 23.07
CA GLU A 5 14.27 -7.97 22.46
C GLU A 5 13.29 -9.02 21.91
N ASP A 6 12.12 -9.20 22.52
CA ASP A 6 11.09 -10.12 22.01
C ASP A 6 10.59 -9.72 20.62
N VAL A 7 10.44 -8.42 20.35
CA VAL A 7 10.07 -7.93 19.02
C VAL A 7 11.20 -8.19 18.03
N TRP A 8 12.45 -7.95 18.42
CA TRP A 8 13.58 -8.25 17.54
C TRP A 8 13.72 -9.74 17.22
N ASN A 9 13.55 -10.61 18.22
CA ASN A 9 13.57 -12.06 18.04
C ASN A 9 12.43 -12.51 17.12
N PHE A 10 11.24 -11.92 17.28
CA PHE A 10 10.12 -12.16 16.37
C PHE A 10 10.49 -11.82 14.93
N TYR A 11 11.07 -10.64 14.67
CA TYR A 11 11.46 -10.24 13.31
C TYR A 11 12.55 -11.15 12.73
N GLN A 12 13.56 -11.52 13.52
CA GLN A 12 14.62 -12.43 13.07
C GLN A 12 14.04 -13.78 12.62
N GLN A 13 13.15 -14.37 13.44
CA GLN A 13 12.50 -15.64 13.12
C GLN A 13 11.53 -15.49 11.93
N HIS A 14 10.71 -14.44 11.93
CA HIS A 14 9.67 -14.22 10.92
C HIS A 14 10.26 -13.97 9.53
N LEU A 15 11.36 -13.22 9.45
CA LEU A 15 12.03 -12.90 8.19
C LEU A 15 13.09 -13.95 7.79
N GLY A 16 13.39 -14.91 8.67
CA GLY A 16 14.38 -15.96 8.42
C GLY A 16 15.81 -15.45 8.39
N TYR A 17 16.12 -14.39 9.15
CA TYR A 17 17.45 -13.79 9.15
C TYR A 17 18.47 -14.61 9.96
N SER A 18 19.66 -14.76 9.38
CA SER A 18 20.87 -15.11 10.12
C SER A 18 21.26 -14.02 11.14
N ASP A 19 22.14 -14.34 12.08
CA ASP A 19 22.64 -13.37 13.05
C ASP A 19 23.35 -12.18 12.38
N GLU A 20 24.06 -12.41 11.27
CA GLU A 20 24.72 -11.34 10.50
C GLU A 20 23.72 -10.41 9.80
N GLU A 21 22.65 -10.96 9.22
CA GLU A 21 21.57 -10.16 8.63
C GLU A 21 20.82 -9.39 9.70
N MET A 22 20.56 -10.02 10.85
CA MET A 22 19.88 -9.35 11.95
C MET A 22 20.72 -8.21 12.52
N LYS A 23 22.05 -8.37 12.58
CA LYS A 23 22.97 -7.28 12.94
C LYS A 23 22.85 -6.11 11.96
N LYS A 24 22.94 -6.35 10.64
CA LYS A 24 22.76 -5.30 9.61
C LYS A 24 21.40 -4.63 9.71
N PHE A 25 20.36 -5.41 10.00
CA PHE A 25 18.99 -4.93 10.13
C PHE A 25 18.82 -4.01 11.34
N ARG A 26 19.38 -4.37 12.51
CA ARG A 26 19.36 -3.57 13.74
C ARG A 26 20.26 -2.32 13.66
N GLU A 27 21.36 -2.38 12.92
CA GLU A 27 22.29 -1.24 12.76
C GLU A 27 21.70 -0.09 11.90
N ASN A 28 20.64 -0.35 11.14
CA ASN A 28 19.95 0.68 10.38
C ASN A 28 18.83 1.35 11.22
N PRO A 29 18.99 2.62 11.64
CA PRO A 29 18.00 3.29 12.49
C PRO A 29 16.63 3.47 11.81
N ARG A 30 16.57 3.42 10.47
CA ARG A 30 15.29 3.46 9.74
C ARG A 30 14.46 2.20 9.97
N ASN A 31 15.10 1.04 10.14
CA ASN A 31 14.40 -0.20 10.45
C ASN A 31 13.80 -0.15 11.86
N GLU A 32 14.55 0.37 12.84
CA GLU A 32 14.04 0.59 14.19
C GLU A 32 12.81 1.53 14.16
N ASP A 33 12.89 2.63 13.41
CA ASP A 33 11.77 3.57 13.30
C ASP A 33 10.52 2.92 12.68
N VAL A 34 10.68 2.19 11.58
CA VAL A 34 9.58 1.45 10.91
C VAL A 34 8.94 0.43 11.86
N ILE A 35 9.74 -0.38 12.56
CA ILE A 35 9.21 -1.40 13.48
C ILE A 35 8.46 -0.76 14.64
N SER A 36 8.97 0.36 15.18
CA SER A 36 8.30 1.07 16.26
C SER A 36 6.90 1.58 15.87
N LYS A 37 6.65 1.80 14.57
CA LYS A 37 5.38 2.27 13.99
C LYS A 37 4.53 1.16 13.39
N ALA A 38 5.09 -0.04 13.18
CA ALA A 38 4.42 -1.15 12.53
C ALA A 38 3.07 -1.53 13.18
N PRO A 39 2.92 -1.62 14.53
CA PRO A 39 1.63 -1.91 15.13
C PRO A 39 0.53 -0.89 14.79
N ALA A 40 0.88 0.39 14.73
CA ALA A 40 -0.05 1.45 14.36
C ALA A 40 -0.39 1.40 12.87
N LEU A 41 0.60 1.13 12.01
CA LEU A 41 0.40 0.97 10.57
C LEU A 41 -0.52 -0.22 10.26
N MET A 42 -0.37 -1.34 10.96
CA MET A 42 -1.18 -2.54 10.75
C MET A 42 -2.65 -2.38 11.17
N ASN A 43 -2.95 -1.33 11.97
CA ASN A 43 -4.32 -0.89 12.26
C ASN A 43 -4.89 0.06 11.19
N LYS A 44 -4.19 0.27 10.07
CA LYS A 44 -4.71 1.02 8.92
C LYS A 44 -5.11 0.10 7.79
N THR A 45 -5.97 0.61 6.91
CA THR A 45 -6.32 0.01 5.63
C THR A 45 -6.15 1.06 4.55
N ILE A 46 -5.36 0.75 3.53
CA ILE A 46 -5.20 1.61 2.36
C ILE A 46 -6.29 1.22 1.37
N VAL A 47 -7.07 2.19 0.95
CA VAL A 47 -8.19 2.01 0.01
C VAL A 47 -7.87 2.78 -1.27
N ILE A 48 -7.86 2.07 -2.39
CA ILE A 48 -7.71 2.64 -3.72
C ILE A 48 -9.04 2.48 -4.45
N GLU A 49 -9.74 3.59 -4.67
CA GLU A 49 -11.06 3.62 -5.29
C GLU A 49 -10.97 4.08 -6.75
N ILE A 50 -11.70 3.41 -7.64
CA ILE A 50 -11.85 3.85 -9.02
C ILE A 50 -12.77 5.08 -9.04
N VAL A 51 -12.26 6.22 -9.48
CA VAL A 51 -13.01 7.49 -9.57
C VAL A 51 -13.37 7.88 -11.00
N ASP A 52 -12.70 7.29 -12.00
CA ASP A 52 -13.07 7.39 -13.41
C ASP A 52 -12.76 6.09 -14.13
N SER A 53 -13.58 5.72 -15.13
CA SER A 53 -13.39 4.51 -15.92
C SER A 53 -14.02 4.60 -17.29
N HIS A 54 -13.21 4.38 -18.33
CA HIS A 54 -13.66 4.32 -19.70
C HIS A 54 -12.90 3.22 -20.45
N GLY A 55 -13.59 2.31 -21.16
CA GLY A 55 -12.93 1.28 -21.97
C GLY A 55 -12.11 0.25 -21.19
N CYS A 56 -12.32 0.09 -19.87
CA CYS A 56 -11.53 -0.86 -19.07
C CYS A 56 -11.86 -2.32 -19.44
N ASN A 57 -10.91 -3.03 -20.05
CA ASN A 57 -11.08 -4.45 -20.42
C ASN A 57 -11.30 -5.38 -19.22
N SER A 58 -10.71 -5.05 -18.07
CA SER A 58 -10.95 -5.80 -16.82
C SER A 58 -12.25 -5.42 -16.11
N GLN A 59 -13.05 -4.54 -16.73
CA GLN A 59 -14.38 -4.13 -16.30
C GLN A 59 -14.41 -3.48 -14.90
N HIS A 60 -13.32 -2.83 -14.51
CA HIS A 60 -13.31 -1.97 -13.34
C HIS A 60 -14.25 -0.79 -13.55
N LYS A 61 -15.12 -0.53 -12.58
CA LYS A 61 -16.14 0.53 -12.63
C LYS A 61 -15.88 1.57 -11.55
N VAL A 62 -16.39 2.78 -11.77
CA VAL A 62 -16.39 3.83 -10.74
C VAL A 62 -17.04 3.29 -9.46
N GLY A 63 -16.37 3.49 -8.33
CA GLY A 63 -16.76 2.98 -7.01
C GLY A 63 -16.18 1.61 -6.63
N ASP A 64 -15.57 0.87 -7.57
CA ASP A 64 -14.79 -0.33 -7.23
C ASP A 64 -13.61 0.06 -6.32
N LYS A 65 -13.27 -0.82 -5.36
CA LYS A 65 -12.23 -0.56 -4.36
C LYS A 65 -11.23 -1.70 -4.29
N PHE A 66 -9.95 -1.35 -4.27
CA PHE A 66 -8.86 -2.25 -3.93
C PHE A 66 -8.40 -1.94 -2.51
N TYR A 67 -8.35 -2.98 -1.69
CA TYR A 67 -8.01 -2.87 -0.28
C TYR A 67 -6.63 -3.48 -0.04
N PHE A 68 -5.83 -2.76 0.72
CA PHE A 68 -4.53 -3.21 1.19
C PHE A 68 -4.43 -3.03 2.70
N ASP A 69 -3.66 -3.89 3.37
CA ASP A 69 -3.25 -3.57 4.74
C ASP A 69 -2.28 -2.38 4.75
N GLY A 70 -1.94 -1.88 5.95
CA GLY A 70 -1.01 -0.77 6.08
C GLY A 70 0.40 -1.06 5.50
N ALA A 71 0.81 -2.32 5.41
CA ALA A 71 2.08 -2.72 4.80
C ALA A 71 2.01 -2.77 3.26
N GLY A 72 0.83 -2.62 2.66
CA GLY A 72 0.65 -2.64 1.21
C GLY A 72 0.36 -4.03 0.64
N ASN A 73 -0.02 -5.01 1.47
CA ASN A 73 -0.46 -6.32 0.99
C ASN A 73 -1.91 -6.26 0.53
N ILE A 74 -2.21 -6.87 -0.63
CA ILE A 74 -3.58 -6.93 -1.17
C ILE A 74 -4.46 -7.79 -0.24
N LEU A 75 -5.59 -7.23 0.20
CA LEU A 75 -6.64 -7.95 0.91
C LEU A 75 -7.59 -8.61 -0.10
N THR A 76 -7.13 -9.71 -0.69
CA THR A 76 -7.76 -10.37 -1.86
C THR A 76 -9.25 -10.69 -1.69
N LYS A 77 -9.70 -10.98 -0.46
CA LYS A 77 -11.12 -11.26 -0.15
C LYS A 77 -12.04 -10.03 -0.24
N LEU A 78 -11.49 -8.83 -0.09
CA LEU A 78 -12.23 -7.56 -0.13
C LEU A 78 -12.21 -6.89 -1.51
N CYS A 79 -11.28 -7.30 -2.36
CA CYS A 79 -11.10 -6.78 -3.71
C CYS A 79 -12.04 -7.44 -4.73
N PRO A 80 -12.29 -6.80 -5.88
CA PRO A 80 -12.89 -7.44 -7.03
C PRO A 80 -12.13 -8.71 -7.45
N LYS A 81 -12.83 -9.64 -8.09
CA LYS A 81 -12.27 -10.93 -8.56
C LYS A 81 -11.09 -10.79 -9.52
N ARG A 82 -10.94 -9.62 -10.16
CA ARG A 82 -9.88 -9.31 -11.10
C ARG A 82 -9.31 -7.96 -10.73
N ILE A 83 -7.99 -7.85 -10.67
CA ILE A 83 -7.24 -6.59 -10.70
C ILE A 83 -6.22 -6.78 -11.82
N CYS A 84 -6.25 -5.94 -12.85
CA CYS A 84 -5.32 -6.10 -13.96
C CYS A 84 -3.92 -5.62 -13.57
N PHE A 85 -2.89 -6.18 -14.21
CA PHE A 85 -1.51 -5.78 -13.98
C PHE A 85 -1.30 -4.28 -14.25
N GLY A 86 -2.05 -3.68 -15.18
CA GLY A 86 -1.93 -2.27 -15.51
C GLY A 86 -2.43 -1.32 -14.42
N ALA A 87 -3.50 -1.71 -13.71
CA ALA A 87 -3.94 -1.03 -12.51
C ALA A 87 -2.90 -1.27 -11.40
N LEU A 88 -2.57 -2.53 -11.14
CA LEU A 88 -1.66 -2.94 -10.07
C LEU A 88 -0.27 -2.31 -10.19
N HIS A 89 0.25 -2.13 -11.41
CA HIS A 89 1.54 -1.51 -11.67
C HIS A 89 1.60 -0.04 -11.19
N SER A 90 0.48 0.67 -11.25
CA SER A 90 0.46 2.12 -11.03
C SER A 90 0.27 2.48 -9.55
N MET A 91 -0.30 1.57 -8.75
CA MET A 91 -0.62 1.81 -7.33
C MET A 91 0.60 1.96 -6.38
N PRO A 92 1.74 1.24 -6.57
CA PRO A 92 2.85 1.24 -5.61
C PRO A 92 3.37 2.63 -5.27
N THR A 93 3.46 3.54 -6.24
CA THR A 93 3.95 4.90 -5.99
C THR A 93 3.08 5.66 -4.97
N LEU A 94 1.75 5.52 -5.07
CA LEU A 94 0.84 6.15 -4.10
C LEU A 94 0.89 5.44 -2.74
N ILE A 95 0.98 4.10 -2.73
CA ILE A 95 1.07 3.31 -1.49
C ILE A 95 2.36 3.68 -0.73
N TYR A 96 3.50 3.75 -1.42
CA TYR A 96 4.76 4.18 -0.81
C TYR A 96 4.68 5.61 -0.28
N ALA A 97 4.09 6.54 -1.04
CA ALA A 97 3.92 7.91 -0.55
C ALA A 97 3.06 7.96 0.72
N ALA A 98 1.97 7.17 0.79
CA ALA A 98 1.13 7.09 1.98
C ALA A 98 1.86 6.50 3.19
N GLN A 99 2.66 5.46 2.97
CA GLN A 99 3.49 4.84 4.02
C GLN A 99 4.57 5.79 4.53
N GLU A 100 5.28 6.47 3.63
CA GLU A 100 6.32 7.44 4.02
C GLU A 100 5.74 8.62 4.80
N LEU A 101 4.57 9.14 4.42
CA LEU A 101 3.88 10.18 5.20
C LEU A 101 3.50 9.66 6.60
N PHE A 102 2.96 8.45 6.67
CA PHE A 102 2.63 7.82 7.95
C PHE A 102 3.87 7.66 8.83
N TYR A 103 4.99 7.18 8.28
CA TYR A 103 6.26 7.09 9.00
C TYR A 103 6.78 8.48 9.39
N ALA A 104 6.56 9.52 8.61
CA ALA A 104 6.89 10.90 8.96
C ALA A 104 5.95 11.52 10.03
N GLY A 105 4.90 10.80 10.47
CA GLY A 105 3.91 11.32 11.41
C GLY A 105 2.93 12.32 10.79
N VAL A 106 2.80 12.32 9.47
CA VAL A 106 1.87 13.16 8.70
C VAL A 106 0.67 12.30 8.28
N ASP A 107 -0.55 12.85 8.35
CA ASP A 107 -1.73 12.14 7.86
C ASP A 107 -1.61 11.90 6.35
N PRO A 108 -1.58 10.63 5.89
CA PRO A 108 -1.49 10.31 4.46
C PRO A 108 -2.64 10.89 3.63
N ASN A 109 -3.81 11.18 4.24
CA ASN A 109 -4.95 11.76 3.56
C ASN A 109 -4.77 13.26 3.23
N GLU A 110 -3.76 13.92 3.78
CA GLU A 110 -3.39 15.30 3.43
C GLU A 110 -2.56 15.40 2.13
N MET A 111 -2.19 14.26 1.54
CA MET A 111 -1.44 14.19 0.29
C MET A 111 -2.16 14.96 -0.84
N ARG A 112 -1.42 15.85 -1.52
CA ARG A 112 -1.96 16.68 -2.62
C ARG A 112 -2.25 15.86 -3.88
N PHE A 113 -1.35 14.94 -4.22
CA PHE A 113 -1.45 14.09 -5.41
C PHE A 113 -1.76 12.65 -5.01
N LYS A 114 -3.03 12.38 -4.73
CA LYS A 114 -3.52 11.05 -4.31
C LYS A 114 -4.24 10.27 -5.42
N ARG A 115 -4.12 10.73 -6.67
CA ARG A 115 -4.73 10.09 -7.85
C ARG A 115 -3.68 9.57 -8.80
N ILE A 116 -3.95 8.42 -9.41
CA ILE A 116 -3.11 7.84 -10.45
C ILE A 116 -3.97 7.10 -11.48
N GLY A 117 -3.56 7.18 -12.74
CA GLY A 117 -4.15 6.39 -13.81
C GLY A 117 -3.58 4.97 -13.86
N CYS A 118 -4.28 4.00 -14.44
CA CYS A 118 -3.63 2.76 -14.87
C CYS A 118 -2.67 3.04 -16.04
N VAL A 119 -1.81 2.07 -16.37
CA VAL A 119 -0.81 2.23 -17.46
C VAL A 119 -1.39 2.25 -18.87
N ASP A 120 -2.66 1.90 -19.06
CA ASP A 120 -3.28 1.97 -20.38
C ASP A 120 -3.48 3.44 -20.76
N VAL A 121 -2.94 3.81 -21.91
CA VAL A 121 -2.89 5.19 -22.42
C VAL A 121 -4.23 5.67 -22.99
N GLY A 122 -5.23 4.77 -23.08
CA GLY A 122 -6.57 5.07 -23.59
C GLY A 122 -6.68 5.09 -25.11
N VAL A 123 -7.92 5.01 -25.59
CA VAL A 123 -8.25 4.85 -27.02
C VAL A 123 -7.66 5.92 -27.92
N ASN A 124 -7.59 7.17 -27.45
CA ASN A 124 -7.05 8.29 -28.22
C ASN A 124 -5.52 8.23 -28.39
N CYS A 125 -4.84 7.35 -27.65
CA CYS A 125 -3.40 7.17 -27.67
C CYS A 125 -2.99 5.77 -28.14
N GLY A 126 -3.90 5.00 -28.75
CA GLY A 126 -3.65 3.63 -29.22
C GLY A 126 -3.78 2.55 -28.14
N GLY A 127 -4.24 2.92 -26.94
CA GLY A 127 -4.65 2.01 -25.87
C GLY A 127 -6.10 1.53 -26.02
N TRP A 128 -6.61 0.82 -25.01
CA TRP A 128 -7.99 0.30 -25.06
C TRP A 128 -8.93 1.13 -24.19
N GLY A 129 -8.44 1.59 -23.04
CA GLY A 129 -9.21 2.37 -22.09
C GLY A 129 -8.35 2.99 -21.01
N HIS A 130 -8.98 3.59 -20.03
CA HIS A 130 -8.27 4.20 -18.91
C HIS A 130 -9.15 4.19 -17.65
N ILE A 131 -8.52 3.97 -16.50
CA ILE A 131 -9.15 4.16 -15.20
C ILE A 131 -8.30 5.13 -14.39
N VAL A 132 -8.96 5.98 -13.60
CA VAL A 132 -8.31 6.83 -12.60
C VAL A 132 -8.67 6.30 -11.23
N MET A 133 -7.66 6.19 -10.37
CA MET A 133 -7.75 5.62 -9.05
C MET A 133 -7.36 6.67 -8.01
N GLU A 134 -8.07 6.75 -6.88
CA GLU A 134 -7.77 7.65 -5.77
C GLU A 134 -7.46 6.85 -4.49
N LEU A 135 -6.35 7.18 -3.84
CA LEU A 135 -5.94 6.60 -2.56
C LEU A 135 -6.52 7.37 -1.38
N ARG A 136 -6.95 6.64 -0.36
CA ARG A 136 -7.15 7.14 1.01
C ARG A 136 -6.71 6.08 2.02
N VAL A 137 -6.48 6.51 3.26
CA VAL A 137 -6.15 5.62 4.38
C VAL A 137 -7.25 5.70 5.43
N GLU A 138 -7.78 4.54 5.82
CA GLU A 138 -8.84 4.40 6.82
C GLU A 138 -8.32 3.64 8.05
N GLU A 139 -8.98 3.81 9.20
CA GLU A 139 -8.80 2.90 10.33
C GLU A 139 -9.30 1.50 9.95
N ARG A 140 -8.54 0.47 10.34
CA ARG A 140 -8.93 -0.91 10.14
C ARG A 140 -10.10 -1.24 11.05
N LYS A 141 -11.27 -1.49 10.44
CA LYS A 141 -12.40 -2.07 11.16
C LYS A 141 -12.04 -3.49 11.57
N LYS A 142 -12.01 -3.75 12.87
CA LYS A 142 -11.92 -5.11 13.40
C LYS A 142 -13.30 -5.75 13.21
N GLU A 143 -13.38 -6.77 12.36
CA GLU A 143 -14.51 -7.71 12.35
C GLU A 143 -14.39 -8.67 13.53
#